data_AF-C8KI21-F1
#
_entry.id   AF-C8KI21-F1
#
_cell.length_a   1.000
_cell.length_b   1.000
_cell.length_c   1.000
_cell.angle_alpha   90.00
_cell.angle_beta   90.00
_cell.angle_gamma   90.00
#
_symmetry.space_group_name_H-M   'P 1'
#
loop_
_entity.id
_entity.type
_entity.pdbx_description
1 polymer ?
#
loop_
_entity_poly.entity_id
_entity_poly.type
_entity_poly.pdbx_seq_one_letter_code
_entity_poly.pdbx_strand_id
1 'polypeptide(L)'
;MILMFTIPAIISGIKYSKLDYFFIIVISTLSLFLFKMFDSASLIILTSFIIIMYFVKIKWYSILLIMTSQIILYCANYMYIVIYAYITKISDSIFVIFPSFFVVYVTISILFSYIINRVLKKISTPYLILNKGFLIVISTILLLTFSLFFFYSQINSDEAKVIRQYSFIFIGITIFLSILTFVISQFLLKEMKYKRNQEEIETYYEYTLKIEAINNEMRK
;
A
#
# COMPACT_ATOMS: atom_id res chain seq x y z
N MET A 1 -4.11 12.00 -11.11
CA MET A 1 -5.29 11.14 -11.38
C MET A 1 -4.90 9.81 -12.02
N ILE A 2 -4.42 9.76 -13.27
CA ILE A 2 -4.12 8.48 -13.95
C ILE A 2 -3.10 7.61 -13.18
N LEU A 3 -2.10 8.22 -12.55
CA LEU A 3 -1.10 7.51 -11.72
C LEU A 3 -1.70 6.74 -10.53
N MET A 4 -2.84 7.20 -9.99
CA MET A 4 -3.55 6.50 -8.90
C MET A 4 -4.11 5.15 -9.33
N PHE A 5 -4.21 4.90 -10.64
CA PHE A 5 -4.63 3.62 -11.20
C PHE A 5 -3.44 2.83 -11.73
N THR A 6 -2.48 3.48 -12.39
CA THR A 6 -1.33 2.79 -12.97
C THR A 6 -0.36 2.23 -11.93
N ILE A 7 -0.13 2.91 -10.81
CA ILE A 7 0.78 2.42 -9.76
C ILE A 7 0.24 1.13 -9.12
N PRO A 8 -1.02 1.08 -8.62
CA PRO A 8 -1.68 -0.18 -8.23
C PRO A 8 -1.54 -1.31 -9.24
N ALA A 9 -1.74 -1.01 -10.54
CA ALA A 9 -1.66 -2.00 -11.60
C ALA A 9 -0.23 -2.52 -11.80
N ILE A 10 0.78 -1.65 -11.73
CA ILE A 10 2.19 -2.05 -11.79
C ILE A 10 2.56 -2.90 -10.58
N ILE A 11 2.10 -2.56 -9.37
CA ILE A 11 2.40 -3.33 -8.14
C ILE A 11 1.81 -4.74 -8.22
N SER A 12 0.53 -4.86 -8.59
CA SER A 12 -0.18 -6.15 -8.65
C SER A 12 0.06 -6.96 -9.91
N GLY A 13 0.48 -6.32 -11.01
CA GLY A 13 0.53 -6.94 -12.34
C GLY A 13 -0.84 -7.12 -12.99
N ILE A 14 -1.88 -6.42 -12.52
CA ILE A 14 -3.24 -6.54 -13.07
C ILE A 14 -3.34 -5.85 -14.42
N LYS A 15 -3.95 -6.55 -15.37
CA LYS A 15 -4.36 -5.99 -16.66
C LYS A 15 -5.79 -5.46 -16.57
N TYR A 16 -6.00 -4.28 -17.14
CA TYR A 16 -7.32 -3.65 -17.22
C TYR A 16 -8.09 -4.17 -18.42
N SER A 17 -9.36 -4.51 -18.20
CA SER A 17 -10.34 -4.80 -19.24
C SER A 17 -10.97 -3.50 -19.76
N LYS A 18 -11.69 -3.58 -20.89
CA LYS A 18 -12.37 -2.41 -21.48
C LYS A 18 -13.37 -1.75 -20.50
N LEU A 19 -14.05 -2.53 -19.67
CA LEU A 19 -14.98 -2.01 -18.66
C LEU A 19 -14.25 -1.28 -17.53
N ASP A 20 -13.06 -1.73 -17.14
CA ASP A 20 -12.28 -1.04 -16.11
C ASP A 20 -11.82 0.34 -16.56
N TYR A 21 -11.44 0.49 -17.84
CA TYR A 21 -11.10 1.79 -18.39
C TYR A 21 -12.28 2.77 -18.36
N PHE A 22 -13.51 2.28 -18.59
CA PHE A 22 -14.71 3.09 -18.44
C PHE A 22 -14.88 3.58 -16.99
N PHE A 23 -14.74 2.68 -16.01
CA PHE A 23 -14.79 3.08 -14.59
C PHE A 23 -13.67 4.07 -14.21
N ILE A 24 -12.45 3.89 -14.71
CA ILE A 24 -11.34 4.82 -14.46
C ILE A 24 -11.66 6.22 -15.00
N ILE A 25 -12.25 6.32 -16.20
CA ILE A 25 -12.65 7.60 -16.80
C ILE A 25 -13.77 8.24 -15.97
N VAL A 26 -14.79 7.47 -15.58
CA VAL A 26 -15.90 7.97 -14.76
C VAL A 26 -15.39 8.49 -13.42
N ILE A 27 -14.56 7.71 -12.70
CA ILE A 27 -13.97 8.13 -11.41
C ILE A 27 -13.09 9.37 -11.59
N SER A 28 -12.28 9.41 -12.66
CA SER A 28 -11.43 10.57 -12.95
C SER A 28 -12.23 11.83 -13.26
N THR A 29 -13.38 11.71 -13.93
CA THR A 29 -14.23 12.86 -14.24
C THR A 29 -15.00 13.31 -12.99
N LEU A 30 -15.54 12.37 -12.23
CA LEU A 30 -16.20 12.62 -10.94
C LEU A 30 -15.25 13.30 -9.95
N SER A 31 -13.95 12.97 -10.00
CA SER A 31 -12.95 13.58 -9.15
C SER A 31 -12.80 15.09 -9.34
N LEU A 32 -12.88 15.57 -10.59
CA LEU A 32 -12.76 16.99 -10.89
C LEU A 32 -13.95 17.76 -10.30
N PHE A 33 -15.14 17.16 -10.35
CA PHE A 33 -16.34 17.72 -9.74
C PHE A 33 -16.25 17.74 -8.22
N LEU A 34 -15.83 16.62 -7.60
CA LEU A 34 -15.67 16.52 -6.15
C LEU A 34 -14.59 17.46 -5.62
N PHE A 35 -13.48 17.63 -6.34
CA PHE A 35 -12.42 18.57 -5.96
C PHE A 35 -12.94 20.00 -5.91
N LYS A 36 -13.82 20.40 -6.84
CA LYS A 36 -14.41 21.74 -6.85
C LYS A 36 -15.36 21.99 -5.66
N MET A 37 -15.95 20.94 -5.08
CA MET A 37 -16.89 21.05 -3.95
C MET A 37 -16.24 20.86 -2.59
N PHE A 38 -15.21 20.01 -2.49
CA PHE A 38 -14.64 19.53 -1.23
C PHE A 38 -13.11 19.71 -1.15
N ASP A 39 -12.50 20.43 -2.09
CA ASP A 39 -11.06 20.69 -2.19
C ASP A 39 -10.22 19.41 -1.95
N SER A 40 -9.34 19.44 -0.95
CA SER A 40 -8.44 18.34 -0.59
C SER A 40 -9.19 17.12 -0.01
N ALA A 41 -10.35 17.29 0.62
CA ALA A 41 -11.14 16.18 1.17
C ALA A 41 -11.67 15.24 0.07
N SER A 42 -11.75 15.72 -1.17
CA SER A 42 -12.08 14.89 -2.34
C SER A 42 -11.13 13.70 -2.52
N LEU A 43 -9.87 13.81 -2.08
CA LEU A 43 -8.90 12.71 -2.16
C LEU A 43 -9.33 11.49 -1.35
N ILE A 44 -9.94 11.68 -0.18
CA ILE A 44 -10.39 10.57 0.69
C ILE A 44 -11.59 9.85 0.04
N ILE A 45 -12.51 10.61 -0.54
CA ILE A 45 -13.67 10.07 -1.24
C ILE A 45 -13.20 9.26 -2.45
N LEU A 46 -12.21 9.79 -3.17
CA LEU A 46 -11.67 9.17 -4.37
C LEU A 46 -10.91 7.89 -4.07
N THR A 47 -10.04 7.88 -3.05
CA THR A 47 -9.34 6.66 -2.63
C THR A 47 -10.32 5.57 -2.23
N SER A 48 -11.43 5.92 -1.58
CA SER A 48 -12.51 4.99 -1.24
C SER A 48 -13.15 4.36 -2.49
N PHE A 49 -13.46 5.15 -3.53
CA PHE A 49 -13.98 4.61 -4.80
C PHE A 49 -12.99 3.69 -5.50
N ILE A 50 -11.68 4.03 -5.50
CA ILE A 50 -10.66 3.16 -6.09
C ILE A 50 -10.58 1.83 -5.33
N ILE A 51 -10.72 1.84 -3.99
CA ILE A 51 -10.76 0.62 -3.17
C ILE A 51 -11.91 -0.28 -3.59
N ILE A 52 -13.12 0.28 -3.71
CA ILE A 52 -14.30 -0.48 -4.12
C ILE A 52 -14.07 -1.14 -5.48
N MET A 53 -13.53 -0.40 -6.45
CA MET A 53 -13.26 -0.93 -7.79
C MET A 53 -12.26 -2.10 -7.76
N TYR A 54 -11.16 -1.96 -7.01
CA TYR A 54 -10.14 -3.01 -6.91
C TYR A 54 -10.57 -4.19 -6.02
N PHE A 55 -11.49 -3.97 -5.09
CA PHE A 55 -12.01 -5.01 -4.20
C PHE A 55 -12.71 -6.12 -5.00
N VAL A 56 -13.38 -5.77 -6.10
CA VAL A 56 -14.00 -6.74 -7.01
C VAL A 56 -12.97 -7.73 -7.59
N LYS A 57 -11.72 -7.29 -7.81
CA LYS A 57 -10.69 -8.12 -8.45
C LYS A 57 -9.80 -8.87 -7.46
N ILE A 58 -9.37 -8.22 -6.39
CA ILE A 58 -8.35 -8.77 -5.46
C ILE A 58 -8.85 -8.88 -4.02
N LYS A 59 -10.14 -8.68 -3.77
CA LYS A 59 -10.77 -8.75 -2.43
C LYS A 59 -10.00 -7.87 -1.44
N TRP A 60 -9.71 -8.36 -0.24
CA TRP A 60 -9.05 -7.64 0.86
C TRP A 60 -7.65 -7.10 0.53
N TYR A 61 -6.95 -7.70 -0.43
CA TYR A 61 -5.64 -7.20 -0.85
C TYR A 61 -5.71 -5.84 -1.56
N SER A 62 -6.88 -5.46 -2.09
CA SER A 62 -7.13 -4.14 -2.70
C SER A 62 -6.80 -2.99 -1.76
N ILE A 63 -7.18 -3.09 -0.48
CA ILE A 63 -7.02 -2.01 0.50
C ILE A 63 -5.52 -1.77 0.74
N LEU A 64 -4.76 -2.85 0.98
CA LEU A 64 -3.30 -2.78 1.12
C LEU A 64 -2.66 -2.15 -0.11
N LEU A 65 -3.03 -2.63 -1.29
CA LEU A 65 -2.41 -2.22 -2.54
C LEU A 65 -2.71 -0.74 -2.89
N ILE A 66 -3.91 -0.27 -2.59
CA ILE A 66 -4.26 1.13 -2.85
C ILE A 66 -3.63 2.03 -1.81
N MET A 67 -3.63 1.67 -0.54
CA MET A 67 -2.97 2.47 0.49
C MET A 67 -1.46 2.57 0.24
N THR A 68 -0.80 1.48 -0.16
CA THR A 68 0.62 1.54 -0.56
C THR A 68 0.84 2.44 -1.76
N SER A 69 -0.05 2.41 -2.76
CA SER A 69 0.06 3.33 -3.90
C SER A 69 -0.10 4.81 -3.53
N GLN A 70 -0.98 5.13 -2.57
CA GLN A 70 -1.16 6.50 -2.11
C GLN A 70 0.10 7.01 -1.39
N ILE A 71 0.71 6.18 -0.55
CA ILE A 71 1.97 6.52 0.12
C ILE A 71 3.08 6.78 -0.90
N ILE A 72 3.19 5.95 -1.95
CA ILE A 72 4.16 6.16 -3.03
C ILE A 72 3.94 7.52 -3.71
N LEU A 73 2.69 7.87 -4.01
CA LEU A 73 2.33 9.15 -4.62
C LEU A 73 2.65 10.34 -3.71
N TYR A 74 2.44 10.23 -2.40
CA TYR A 74 2.83 11.25 -1.43
C TYR A 74 4.36 11.41 -1.34
N CYS A 75 5.10 10.30 -1.27
CA CYS A 75 6.56 10.32 -1.28
C CYS A 75 7.12 10.95 -2.56
N ALA A 76 6.54 10.62 -3.72
CA ALA A 76 6.92 11.22 -4.99
C ALA A 76 6.62 12.73 -5.03
N ASN A 77 5.50 13.16 -4.45
CA ASN A 77 5.14 14.57 -4.36
C ASN A 77 6.12 15.34 -3.47
N TYR A 78 6.49 14.76 -2.32
CA TYR A 78 7.48 15.34 -1.43
C TYR A 78 8.86 15.49 -2.09
N MET A 79 9.34 14.43 -2.77
CA MET A 79 10.60 14.48 -3.51
C MET A 79 10.57 15.55 -4.61
N TYR A 80 9.42 15.72 -5.27
CA TYR A 80 9.24 16.82 -6.20
C TYR A 80 9.35 18.18 -5.51
N ILE A 81 8.66 18.43 -4.39
CA ILE A 81 8.71 19.73 -3.68
C ILE A 81 10.16 20.10 -3.35
N VAL A 82 10.97 19.13 -2.93
CA VAL A 82 12.40 19.32 -2.68
C VAL A 82 13.12 19.76 -3.96
N ILE A 83 12.94 19.03 -5.07
CA ILE A 83 13.57 19.33 -6.36
C ILE A 83 13.08 20.68 -6.92
N TYR A 84 11.79 20.98 -6.77
CA TYR A 84 11.17 22.24 -7.16
C TYR A 84 11.82 23.43 -6.48
N ALA A 85 12.06 23.35 -5.17
CA ALA A 85 12.74 24.40 -4.42
C ALA A 85 14.20 24.65 -4.88
N TYR A 86 14.81 23.71 -5.60
CA TYR A 86 16.09 23.92 -6.27
C TYR A 86 15.92 24.49 -7.69
N ILE A 87 14.94 24.02 -8.46
CA ILE A 87 14.69 24.47 -9.84
C ILE A 87 14.26 25.93 -9.90
N THR A 88 13.42 26.38 -8.97
CA THR A 88 12.98 27.80 -8.92
C THR A 88 14.14 28.76 -8.64
N LYS A 89 15.27 28.30 -8.08
CA LYS A 89 16.47 29.13 -7.95
C LYS A 89 17.21 29.33 -9.28
N ILE A 90 16.94 28.50 -10.29
CA ILE A 90 17.62 28.49 -11.59
C ILE A 90 16.76 29.14 -12.66
N SER A 91 15.44 28.92 -12.64
CA SER A 91 14.50 29.49 -13.62
C SER A 91 13.11 29.65 -13.03
N ASP A 92 12.54 30.84 -13.20
CA ASP A 92 11.16 31.16 -12.82
C ASP A 92 10.14 30.92 -13.95
N SER A 93 10.60 30.41 -15.09
CA SER A 93 9.71 30.20 -16.24
C SER A 93 8.76 29.02 -16.01
N ILE A 94 7.45 29.29 -16.13
CA ILE A 94 6.40 28.28 -15.91
C ILE A 94 6.52 27.09 -16.89
N PHE A 95 7.05 27.36 -18.08
CA PHE A 95 7.29 26.38 -19.14
C PHE A 95 8.44 25.40 -18.84
N VAL A 96 9.33 25.72 -17.89
CA VAL A 96 10.40 24.81 -17.45
C VAL A 96 9.96 24.05 -16.20
N ILE A 97 9.31 24.76 -15.28
CA ILE A 97 8.84 24.21 -14.01
C ILE A 97 7.79 23.11 -14.23
N PHE A 98 6.75 23.37 -15.02
CA PHE A 98 5.62 22.45 -15.13
C PHE A 98 5.96 21.11 -15.81
N PRO A 99 6.74 21.08 -16.92
CA PRO A 99 7.18 19.82 -17.51
C PRO A 99 8.16 19.07 -16.62
N SER A 100 9.07 19.78 -15.94
CA SER A 100 10.01 19.15 -15.00
C SER A 100 9.28 18.47 -13.84
N PHE A 101 8.22 19.10 -13.31
CA PHE A 101 7.32 18.47 -12.34
C PHE A 101 6.78 17.14 -12.85
N PHE A 102 6.14 17.17 -14.02
CA PHE A 102 5.48 15.99 -14.56
C PHE A 102 6.47 14.84 -14.75
N VAL A 103 7.65 15.12 -15.31
CA VAL A 103 8.70 14.11 -15.54
C VAL A 103 9.22 13.53 -14.23
N VAL A 104 9.60 14.38 -13.28
CA VAL A 104 10.16 13.94 -11.99
C VAL A 104 9.12 13.14 -11.19
N TYR A 105 7.90 13.64 -11.11
CA TYR A 105 6.83 12.99 -10.35
C TYR A 105 6.47 11.61 -10.93
N VAL A 106 6.31 11.51 -12.25
CA VAL A 106 6.00 10.24 -12.92
C VAL A 106 7.15 9.25 -12.79
N THR A 107 8.39 9.67 -13.02
CA THR A 107 9.56 8.78 -12.98
C THR A 107 9.80 8.21 -11.59
N ILE A 108 9.77 9.05 -10.55
CA ILE A 108 9.94 8.61 -9.16
C ILE A 108 8.82 7.67 -8.73
N SER A 109 7.57 8.00 -9.08
CA SER A 109 6.41 7.16 -8.75
C SER A 109 6.51 5.76 -9.37
N ILE A 110 6.89 5.69 -10.65
CA ILE A 110 7.07 4.41 -11.36
C ILE A 110 8.24 3.62 -10.76
N LEU A 111 9.37 4.28 -10.49
CA LEU A 111 10.55 3.65 -9.91
C LEU A 111 10.22 3.02 -8.55
N PHE A 112 9.56 3.76 -7.65
CA PHE A 112 9.12 3.20 -6.36
C PHE A 112 8.12 2.06 -6.52
N SER A 113 7.19 2.17 -7.46
CA SER A 113 6.24 1.09 -7.75
C SER A 113 6.94 -0.22 -8.14
N TYR A 114 8.01 -0.16 -8.93
CA TYR A 114 8.80 -1.34 -9.30
C TYR A 114 9.59 -1.92 -8.12
N ILE A 115 10.18 -1.06 -7.27
CA ILE A 115 10.85 -1.50 -6.05
C ILE A 115 9.86 -2.26 -5.16
N ILE A 116 8.69 -1.67 -4.90
CA ILE A 116 7.65 -2.27 -4.07
C ILE A 116 7.13 -3.58 -4.68
N ASN A 117 6.94 -3.65 -6.00
CA ASN A 117 6.57 -4.91 -6.67
C ASN A 117 7.60 -6.02 -6.37
N ARG A 118 8.90 -5.75 -6.52
CA ARG A 118 9.96 -6.73 -6.25
C ARG A 118 9.97 -7.16 -4.77
N VAL A 119 9.83 -6.20 -3.86
CA VAL A 119 9.76 -6.47 -2.42
C VAL A 119 8.55 -7.34 -2.08
N LEU A 120 7.36 -6.99 -2.59
CA LEU A 120 6.14 -7.76 -2.35
C LEU A 120 6.23 -9.16 -2.92
N LYS A 121 6.79 -9.36 -4.12
CA LYS A 121 7.03 -10.70 -4.69
C LYS A 121 7.99 -11.55 -3.87
N LYS A 122 8.96 -10.92 -3.19
CA LYS A 122 9.92 -11.62 -2.33
C LYS A 122 9.34 -11.95 -0.95
N ILE A 123 8.44 -11.10 -0.45
CA ILE A 123 7.73 -11.29 0.83
C ILE A 123 6.50 -12.20 0.68
N SER A 124 5.91 -12.28 -0.52
CA SER A 124 4.76 -13.11 -0.86
C SER A 124 5.11 -14.60 -0.88
N THR A 125 5.48 -15.14 0.27
CA THR A 125 5.13 -16.54 0.52
C THR A 125 3.60 -16.61 0.54
N PRO A 126 2.97 -17.56 -0.17
CA PRO A 126 1.52 -17.57 -0.38
C PRO A 126 0.74 -17.49 0.95
N TYR A 127 1.28 -18.07 2.01
CA TYR A 127 0.67 -18.15 3.34
C TYR A 127 0.48 -16.80 4.06
N LEU A 128 1.45 -15.88 4.02
CA LEU A 128 1.37 -14.60 4.73
C LEU A 128 0.29 -13.68 4.14
N ILE A 129 0.20 -13.62 2.81
CA ILE A 129 -0.76 -12.77 2.10
C ILE A 129 -2.17 -13.36 2.13
N LEU A 130 -2.32 -14.69 2.21
CA LEU A 130 -3.63 -15.35 2.30
C LEU A 130 -4.32 -15.16 3.67
N ASN A 131 -3.56 -14.86 4.73
CA ASN A 131 -4.15 -14.62 6.04
C ASN A 131 -4.88 -13.26 6.08
N LYS A 132 -6.22 -13.32 6.17
CA LYS A 132 -7.09 -12.13 6.28
C LYS A 132 -6.70 -11.24 7.47
N GLY A 133 -6.32 -11.82 8.61
CA GLY A 133 -5.92 -11.06 9.79
C GLY A 133 -4.66 -10.23 9.55
N PHE A 134 -3.64 -10.81 8.91
CA PHE A 134 -2.42 -10.11 8.52
C PHE A 134 -2.70 -8.94 7.56
N LEU A 135 -3.53 -9.19 6.53
CA LEU A 135 -3.92 -8.14 5.58
C LEU A 135 -4.66 -6.99 6.25
N ILE A 136 -5.58 -7.27 7.17
CA ILE A 136 -6.32 -6.24 7.92
C ILE A 136 -5.35 -5.42 8.75
N VAL A 137 -4.48 -6.04 9.53
CA VAL A 137 -3.54 -5.34 10.41
C VAL A 137 -2.55 -4.47 9.62
N ILE A 138 -1.99 -4.97 8.52
CA ILE A 138 -1.12 -4.13 7.69
C ILE A 138 -1.90 -3.02 7.01
N SER A 139 -3.12 -3.29 6.57
CA SER A 139 -3.96 -2.27 5.95
C SER A 139 -4.38 -1.17 6.92
N THR A 140 -4.63 -1.47 8.19
CA THR A 140 -4.94 -0.44 9.20
C THR A 140 -3.72 0.42 9.50
N ILE A 141 -2.54 -0.18 9.58
CA ILE A 141 -1.28 0.56 9.71
C ILE A 141 -1.11 1.51 8.53
N LEU A 142 -1.26 1.01 7.30
CA LEU A 142 -1.17 1.83 6.08
C LEU A 142 -2.24 2.92 6.00
N LEU A 143 -3.44 2.68 6.53
CA LEU A 143 -4.47 3.70 6.61
C LEU A 143 -4.08 4.80 7.60
N LEU A 144 -3.55 4.44 8.77
CA LEU A 144 -3.03 5.42 9.73
C LEU A 144 -1.89 6.23 9.12
N THR A 145 -0.98 5.60 8.38
CA THR A 145 0.09 6.35 7.69
C THR A 145 -0.50 7.34 6.68
N PHE A 146 -1.43 6.89 5.84
CA PHE A 146 -2.10 7.74 4.86
C PHE A 146 -2.84 8.91 5.52
N SER A 147 -3.59 8.67 6.60
CA SER A 147 -4.28 9.74 7.33
C SER A 147 -3.31 10.78 7.86
N LEU A 148 -2.17 10.35 8.43
CA LEU A 148 -1.12 11.26 8.90
C LEU A 148 -0.54 12.08 7.74
N PHE A 149 -0.24 11.45 6.60
CA PHE A 149 0.22 12.14 5.39
C PHE A 149 -0.80 13.16 4.87
N PHE A 150 -2.08 12.80 4.90
CA PHE A 150 -3.16 13.65 4.41
C PHE A 150 -3.28 14.91 5.25
N PHE A 151 -3.38 14.78 6.58
CA PHE A 151 -3.41 15.93 7.49
C PHE A 151 -2.15 16.78 7.37
N TYR A 152 -0.99 16.13 7.24
CA TYR A 152 0.28 16.81 7.03
C TYR A 152 0.30 17.66 5.75
N SER A 153 -0.24 17.15 4.65
CA SER A 153 -0.31 17.85 3.37
C SER A 153 -1.19 19.11 3.40
N GLN A 154 -2.02 19.31 4.43
CA GLN A 154 -2.87 20.49 4.56
C GLN A 154 -2.22 21.63 5.35
N ILE A 155 -1.04 21.41 5.94
CA ILE A 155 -0.37 22.43 6.75
C ILE A 155 0.37 23.40 5.80
N ASN A 156 -0.11 24.65 5.74
CA ASN A 156 0.57 25.73 5.02
C ASN A 156 1.95 25.97 5.64
N SER A 157 3.01 25.79 4.85
CA SER A 157 4.38 26.04 5.31
C SER A 157 5.17 26.81 4.26
N ASP A 158 5.09 28.14 4.35
CA ASP A 158 5.95 29.06 3.57
C ASP A 158 7.40 29.09 4.10
N GLU A 159 7.67 28.50 5.27
CA GLU A 159 8.99 28.51 5.89
C GLU A 159 9.77 27.20 5.70
N ALA A 160 10.96 27.28 5.11
CA ALA A 160 11.86 26.13 4.92
C ALA A 160 12.29 25.43 6.23
N LYS A 161 12.21 26.14 7.37
CA LYS A 161 12.50 25.59 8.70
C LYS A 161 11.42 24.60 9.16
N VAL A 162 10.18 24.95 8.86
CA VAL A 162 8.99 24.16 9.13
C VAL A 162 9.01 22.87 8.29
N ILE A 163 9.36 22.97 7.00
CA ILE A 163 9.58 21.80 6.11
C ILE A 163 10.64 20.84 6.66
N ARG A 164 11.79 21.36 7.15
CA ARG A 164 12.88 20.53 7.68
C ARG A 164 12.49 19.79 8.97
N GLN A 165 11.79 20.46 9.88
CA GLN A 165 11.29 19.84 11.12
C GLN A 165 10.26 18.76 10.81
N TYR A 166 9.45 18.98 9.78
CA TYR A 166 8.49 18.00 9.31
C TYR A 166 9.12 16.78 8.62
N SER A 167 10.23 16.94 7.89
CA SER A 167 11.00 15.79 7.37
C SER A 167 11.45 14.84 8.48
N PHE A 168 11.83 15.38 9.65
CA PHE A 168 12.25 14.56 10.80
C PHE A 168 11.09 13.81 11.44
N ILE A 169 9.94 14.46 11.64
CA ILE A 169 8.72 13.80 12.14
C ILE A 169 8.29 12.71 11.15
N PHE A 170 8.37 13.00 9.86
CA PHE A 170 8.06 12.08 8.79
C PHE A 170 8.94 10.81 8.80
N ILE A 171 10.26 10.98 8.91
CA ILE A 171 11.21 9.87 9.05
C ILE A 171 10.93 9.09 10.33
N GLY A 172 10.71 9.76 11.46
CA GLY A 172 10.44 9.12 12.75
C GLY A 172 9.19 8.24 12.73
N ILE A 173 8.09 8.75 12.17
CA ILE A 173 6.84 8.00 12.02
C ILE A 173 7.06 6.81 11.08
N THR A 174 7.75 7.00 9.95
CA THR A 174 8.03 5.92 8.98
C THR A 174 8.86 4.80 9.60
N ILE A 175 9.90 5.15 10.38
CA ILE A 175 10.71 4.17 11.12
C ILE A 175 9.84 3.44 12.15
N PHE A 176 9.03 4.15 12.94
CA PHE A 176 8.14 3.56 13.92
C PHE A 176 7.17 2.54 13.29
N LEU A 177 6.54 2.91 12.17
CA LEU A 177 5.62 2.04 11.43
C LEU A 177 6.33 0.83 10.81
N SER A 178 7.58 1.00 10.35
CA SER A 178 8.39 -0.11 9.84
C SER A 178 8.74 -1.13 10.93
N ILE A 179 9.04 -0.66 12.15
CA ILE A 179 9.29 -1.54 13.31
C ILE A 179 8.01 -2.26 13.69
N LEU A 180 6.88 -1.56 13.75
CA LEU A 180 5.58 -2.11 14.13
C LEU A 180 5.13 -3.19 13.13
N THR A 181 5.28 -2.95 11.83
CA THR A 181 5.01 -3.95 10.77
C THR A 181 5.97 -5.14 10.85
N PHE A 182 7.24 -4.93 11.16
CA PHE A 182 8.20 -6.02 11.37
C PHE A 182 7.81 -6.90 12.57
N VAL A 183 7.48 -6.30 13.72
CA VAL A 183 7.08 -7.03 14.94
C VAL A 183 5.84 -7.87 14.67
N ILE A 184 4.80 -7.29 14.06
CA ILE A 184 3.56 -7.99 13.74
C ILE A 184 3.79 -9.14 12.75
N SER A 185 4.67 -8.93 11.76
CA SER A 185 5.04 -9.99 10.81
C SER A 185 5.70 -11.17 11.52
N GLN A 186 6.56 -10.93 12.51
CA GLN A 186 7.18 -11.99 13.32
C GLN A 186 6.16 -12.75 14.18
N PHE A 187 5.20 -12.04 14.79
CA PHE A 187 4.14 -12.68 15.58
C PHE A 187 3.28 -13.59 14.71
N LEU A 188 2.87 -13.13 13.53
CA LEU A 188 2.03 -13.92 12.63
C LEU A 188 2.77 -15.10 12.02
N LEU A 189 4.07 -14.96 11.72
CA LEU A 189 4.93 -16.08 11.35
C LEU A 189 5.01 -17.16 12.44
N LYS A 190 5.10 -16.76 13.71
CA LYS A 190 5.09 -17.71 14.84
C LYS A 190 3.74 -18.40 14.98
N GLU A 191 2.63 -17.66 14.87
CA GLU A 191 1.28 -18.22 14.95
C GLU A 191 1.03 -19.27 13.85
N MET A 192 1.46 -18.98 12.62
CA MET A 192 1.30 -19.93 11.51
C MET A 192 2.14 -21.20 11.68
N LYS A 193 3.39 -21.07 12.16
CA LYS A 193 4.22 -22.24 12.49
C LYS A 193 3.59 -23.08 13.59
N TYR A 194 2.98 -22.42 14.58
CA TYR A 194 2.32 -23.10 15.69
C TYR A 194 1.11 -23.91 15.22
N LYS A 195 0.22 -23.33 14.40
CA LYS A 195 -0.95 -24.04 13.84
C LYS A 195 -0.54 -25.25 13.00
N ARG A 196 0.47 -25.10 12.15
CA ARG A 196 0.98 -26.23 11.35
C ARG A 196 1.50 -27.36 12.22
N ASN A 197 2.28 -27.04 13.25
CA ASN A 197 2.80 -28.07 14.14
C ASN A 197 1.66 -28.79 14.90
N GLN A 198 0.57 -28.09 15.23
CA GLN A 198 -0.61 -28.73 15.82
C GLN A 198 -1.29 -29.69 14.84
N GLU A 199 -1.51 -29.27 13.60
CA GLU A 199 -2.10 -30.13 12.54
C GLU A 199 -1.24 -31.38 12.28
N GLU A 200 0.09 -31.22 12.25
CA GLU A 200 1.03 -32.33 12.13
C GLU A 200 0.89 -33.30 13.32
N ILE A 201 0.87 -32.80 14.55
CA ILE A 201 0.69 -33.63 15.76
C ILE A 201 -0.63 -34.38 15.75
N GLU A 202 -1.73 -33.72 15.37
CA GLU A 202 -3.06 -34.33 15.30
C GLU A 202 -3.09 -35.46 14.26
N THR A 203 -2.46 -35.23 13.11
CA THR A 203 -2.33 -36.26 12.06
C THR A 203 -1.52 -37.47 12.55
N TYR A 204 -0.40 -37.24 13.25
CA TYR A 204 0.40 -38.33 13.84
C TYR A 204 -0.38 -39.10 14.91
N TYR A 205 -1.18 -38.40 15.72
CA TYR A 205 -2.03 -39.01 16.73
C TYR A 205 -3.11 -39.90 16.11
N GLU A 206 -3.83 -39.40 15.09
CA GLU A 206 -4.82 -40.20 14.35
C GLU A 206 -4.19 -41.45 13.71
N TYR A 207 -3.00 -41.32 13.13
CA TYR A 207 -2.28 -42.45 12.54
C TYR A 207 -1.90 -43.50 13.58
N THR A 208 -1.47 -43.05 14.77
CA THR A 208 -1.12 -43.93 15.90
C THR A 208 -2.35 -44.70 16.38
N LEU A 209 -3.49 -44.02 16.56
CA LEU A 209 -4.76 -44.66 16.94
C LEU A 209 -5.22 -45.70 15.91
N LYS A 210 -5.05 -45.41 14.61
CA LYS A 210 -5.36 -46.38 13.54
C LYS A 210 -4.49 -47.63 13.61
N ILE A 211 -3.19 -47.47 13.86
CA ILE A 211 -2.28 -48.62 14.06
C ILE A 211 -2.69 -49.43 15.29
N GLU A 212 -3.03 -48.77 16.39
CA GLU A 212 -3.45 -49.45 17.61
C GLU A 212 -4.75 -50.23 17.42
N ALA A 213 -5.72 -49.65 16.71
CA ALA A 213 -6.96 -50.34 16.33
C ALA A 213 -6.70 -51.60 15.49
N ILE A 214 -5.88 -51.49 14.44
CA ILE A 214 -5.50 -52.64 13.58
C ILE A 214 -4.77 -53.71 14.40
N ASN A 215 -3.83 -53.32 15.26
CA ASN A 215 -3.09 -54.28 16.10
C ASN A 215 -4.02 -55.00 17.09
N ASN A 216 -5.02 -54.30 17.63
CA ASN A 216 -6.02 -54.89 18.51
C ASN A 216 -6.97 -55.84 17.76
N GLU A 217 -7.31 -55.53 16.49
CA GLU A 217 -8.03 -56.45 15.60
C GLU A 217 -7.20 -57.71 15.29
N MET A 218 -5.91 -57.58 15.00
CA MET A 218 -5.02 -58.73 14.74
C MET A 218 -4.75 -59.61 15.96
N ARG A 219 -4.95 -59.09 17.17
CA ARG A 219 -4.80 -59.85 18.43
C ARG A 219 -6.05 -60.63 18.84
N LYS A 220 -7.20 -60.41 18.19
CA LYS A 220 -8.45 -61.14 18.39
C LYS A 220 -8.57 -62.28 17.40
#